data_AF-A0ABD2CSP8-F1
#
_entry.id   AF-A0ABD2CSP8-F1
#
_cell.length_a   1.000
_cell.length_b   1.000
_cell.length_c   1.000
_cell.angle_alpha   90.00
_cell.angle_beta   90.00
_cell.angle_gamma   90.00
#
_symmetry.space_group_name_H-M   'P 1'
#
loop_
_entity.id
_entity.type
_entity.pdbx_description
1 polymer ?
#
loop_
_entity_poly.entity_id
_entity_poly.type
_entity_poly.pdbx_seq_one_letter_code
_entity_poly.pdbx_strand_id
1 'polypeptide(L)'
;MVAEQRRRVEDLMTRMIEEMDKAYLRRMQGNMHRCAATCCDNESYSILQVQNCVENCSSSLNEAQNYVQNEFVRIQNRLQRCVMDCNDTIKDKMSSNLTQHEVDRYSEEFDKCATKCVDTYCDLLPSLEKSMKNVLSSKV
;
A
#
# COMPACT_ATOMS: atom_id res chain seq x y z
N MET A 1 -0.92 21.95 7.50
CA MET A 1 -1.27 21.51 6.14
C MET A 1 -0.70 20.14 5.79
N VAL A 2 0.59 19.87 6.05
CA VAL A 2 1.21 18.53 5.86
C VAL A 2 0.43 17.39 6.55
N ALA A 3 -0.05 17.60 7.78
CA ALA A 3 -0.84 16.60 8.50
C ALA A 3 -2.17 16.25 7.82
N GLU A 4 -2.84 17.24 7.21
CA GLU A 4 -4.10 17.03 6.48
C GLU A 4 -3.86 16.23 5.20
N GLN A 5 -2.80 16.59 4.46
CA GLN A 5 -2.43 15.87 3.25
C GLN A 5 -2.04 14.42 3.52
N ARG A 6 -1.34 14.17 4.64
CA ARG A 6 -1.02 12.82 5.11
C ARG A 6 -2.28 12.02 5.43
N ARG A 7 -3.24 12.62 6.14
CA ARG A 7 -4.51 11.98 6.50
C ARG A 7 -5.33 11.57 5.27
N ARG A 8 -5.43 12.45 4.27
CA ARG A 8 -6.11 12.14 3.00
C ARG A 8 -5.60 10.85 2.36
N VAL A 9 -4.28 10.68 2.30
CA VAL A 9 -3.63 9.50 1.73
C VAL A 9 -3.91 8.26 2.58
N GLU A 10 -3.74 8.36 3.90
CA GLU A 10 -3.97 7.27 4.84
C GLU A 10 -5.43 6.76 4.79
N ASP A 11 -6.40 7.67 4.73
CA ASP A 11 -7.83 7.33 4.67
C ASP A 11 -8.21 6.62 3.36
N LEU A 12 -7.69 7.10 2.22
CA LEU A 12 -7.92 6.45 0.92
C LEU A 12 -7.33 5.05 0.88
N MET A 13 -6.10 4.90 1.35
CA MET A 13 -5.41 3.62 1.39
C MET A 13 -6.11 2.62 2.31
N THR A 14 -6.50 3.06 3.51
CA THR A 14 -7.21 2.21 4.48
C THR A 14 -8.52 1.69 3.88
N ARG A 15 -9.29 2.57 3.22
CA ARG A 15 -10.53 2.18 2.54
C ARG A 15 -10.28 1.14 1.45
N MET A 16 -9.27 1.34 0.61
CA MET A 16 -8.92 0.38 -0.44
C MET A 16 -8.55 -1.00 0.13
N ILE A 17 -7.78 -1.04 1.21
CA ILE A 17 -7.42 -2.28 1.91
C ILE A 17 -8.68 -2.98 2.43
N GLU A 18 -9.57 -2.25 3.10
CA GLU A 18 -10.82 -2.80 3.61
C GLU A 18 -11.70 -3.38 2.50
N GLU A 19 -11.82 -2.69 1.38
CA GLU A 19 -12.62 -3.14 0.24
C GLU A 19 -12.05 -4.43 -0.38
N MET A 20 -10.72 -4.51 -0.53
CA MET A 20 -10.07 -5.72 -1.03
C MET A 20 -10.15 -6.88 -0.03
N ASP A 21 -10.07 -6.60 1.27
CA ASP A 21 -10.26 -7.61 2.31
C ASP A 21 -11.65 -8.22 2.26
N LYS A 22 -12.68 -7.37 2.31
CA LYS A 22 -14.09 -7.78 2.30
C LYS A 22 -14.45 -8.53 1.02
N ALA A 23 -13.94 -8.10 -0.13
CA ALA A 23 -14.30 -8.68 -1.42
C ALA A 23 -13.51 -9.96 -1.76
N TYR A 24 -12.25 -10.09 -1.33
CA TYR A 24 -11.35 -11.17 -1.80
C TYR A 24 -10.58 -11.84 -0.67
N LEU A 25 -9.74 -11.09 0.06
CA LEU A 25 -8.72 -11.69 0.94
C LEU A 25 -9.32 -12.50 2.09
N ARG A 26 -10.42 -12.02 2.69
CA ARG A 26 -11.10 -12.73 3.79
C ARG A 26 -11.66 -14.08 3.36
N ARG A 27 -12.18 -14.17 2.11
CA ARG A 27 -12.65 -15.44 1.56
C ARG A 27 -11.49 -16.39 1.30
N MET A 28 -10.39 -15.88 0.74
CA MET A 28 -9.17 -16.68 0.54
C MET A 28 -8.62 -17.22 1.87
N GLN A 29 -8.60 -16.41 2.92
CA GLN A 29 -8.23 -16.83 4.27
C GLN A 29 -9.14 -17.95 4.79
N GLY A 30 -10.45 -17.79 4.64
CA GLY A 30 -11.42 -18.82 5.03
C GLY A 30 -11.17 -20.16 4.31
N ASN A 31 -10.90 -20.12 3.00
CA ASN A 31 -10.57 -21.31 2.21
C ASN A 31 -9.25 -21.96 2.65
N MET A 32 -8.22 -21.13 2.87
CA MET A 32 -6.91 -21.58 3.36
C MET A 32 -7.04 -22.33 4.69
N HIS A 33 -7.78 -21.78 5.66
CA HIS A 33 -7.97 -22.42 6.95
C HIS A 33 -8.76 -23.74 6.87
N ARG A 34 -9.80 -23.80 6.03
CA ARG A 34 -10.56 -25.06 5.81
C ARG A 34 -9.70 -26.14 5.15
N CYS A 35 -8.88 -25.75 4.17
CA CYS A 35 -7.91 -26.63 3.53
C CYS A 35 -6.90 -27.17 4.55
N ALA A 36 -6.31 -26.28 5.36
CA ALA A 36 -5.34 -26.65 6.39
C ALA A 36 -5.95 -27.60 7.44
N ALA A 37 -7.18 -27.36 7.88
CA ALA A 37 -7.88 -28.27 8.79
C ALA A 37 -8.02 -29.68 8.19
N THR A 38 -8.41 -29.77 6.91
CA THR A 38 -8.51 -31.05 6.20
C THR A 38 -7.16 -31.78 6.11
N CYS A 39 -6.05 -31.04 5.97
CA CYS A 39 -4.71 -31.63 6.02
C CYS A 39 -4.41 -32.24 7.40
N CYS A 40 -4.79 -31.56 8.47
CA CYS A 40 -4.54 -31.97 9.86
C CYS A 40 -5.43 -33.15 10.31
N ASP A 41 -6.65 -33.24 9.79
CA ASP A 41 -7.58 -34.33 10.10
C ASP A 41 -7.19 -35.66 9.42
N ASN A 42 -6.22 -35.64 8.51
CA ASN A 42 -5.81 -36.83 7.77
C ASN A 42 -4.80 -37.69 8.56
N GLU A 43 -5.31 -38.70 9.27
CA GLU A 43 -4.50 -39.64 10.06
C GLU A 43 -3.51 -40.49 9.23
N SER A 44 -3.69 -40.57 7.91
CA SER A 44 -2.77 -41.32 7.03
C SER A 44 -1.52 -40.55 6.65
N TYR A 45 -1.50 -39.23 6.84
CA TYR A 45 -0.35 -38.39 6.52
C TYR A 45 0.73 -38.48 7.60
N SER A 46 1.97 -38.62 7.17
CA SER A 46 3.12 -38.34 8.02
C SER A 46 3.20 -36.85 8.35
N ILE A 47 3.98 -36.50 9.39
CA ILE A 47 4.20 -35.11 9.83
C ILE A 47 4.63 -34.21 8.66
N LEU A 48 5.58 -34.67 7.83
CA LEU A 48 6.08 -33.90 6.69
C LEU A 48 5.00 -33.70 5.60
N GLN A 49 4.13 -34.69 5.39
CA GLN A 49 3.02 -34.57 4.44
C GLN A 49 1.97 -33.55 4.91
N VAL A 50 1.65 -33.53 6.21
CA VAL A 50 0.75 -32.51 6.78
C VAL A 50 1.34 -31.12 6.62
N GLN A 51 2.63 -30.93 6.93
CA GLN A 51 3.30 -29.63 6.79
C GLN A 51 3.26 -29.12 5.35
N ASN A 52 3.67 -29.95 4.37
CA ASN A 52 3.62 -29.57 2.96
C ASN A 52 2.18 -29.28 2.48
N CYS A 53 1.19 -30.03 2.97
CA CYS A 53 -0.22 -29.80 2.65
C CYS A 53 -0.69 -28.42 3.14
N VAL A 54 -0.40 -28.08 4.40
CA VAL A 54 -0.75 -26.78 5.00
C VAL A 54 -0.03 -25.63 4.30
N GLU A 55 1.26 -25.78 3.97
CA GLU A 55 2.00 -24.78 3.19
C GLU A 55 1.33 -24.51 1.84
N ASN A 56 0.96 -25.58 1.13
CA ASN A 56 0.26 -25.47 -0.16
C ASN A 56 -1.09 -24.76 -0.02
N CYS A 57 -1.87 -25.02 1.04
CA CYS A 57 -3.13 -24.31 1.30
C CYS A 57 -2.94 -22.79 1.44
N SER A 58 -1.78 -22.34 1.93
CA SER A 58 -1.49 -20.91 2.15
C SER A 58 -0.88 -20.18 0.95
N SER A 59 -0.32 -20.92 -0.02
CA SER A 59 0.45 -20.37 -1.15
C SER A 59 -0.28 -19.24 -1.90
N SER A 60 -1.49 -19.50 -2.39
CA SER A 60 -2.28 -18.52 -3.16
C SER A 60 -2.63 -17.25 -2.34
N LEU A 61 -2.96 -17.42 -1.06
CA LEU A 61 -3.22 -16.29 -0.16
C LEU A 61 -1.96 -15.46 0.06
N ASN A 62 -0.84 -16.10 0.34
CA ASN A 62 0.43 -15.43 0.58
C ASN A 62 0.87 -14.64 -0.67
N GLU A 63 0.73 -15.22 -1.86
CA GLU A 63 0.98 -14.51 -3.13
C GLU A 63 0.10 -13.28 -3.29
N ALA A 64 -1.20 -13.41 -3.03
CA ALA A 64 -2.15 -12.31 -3.13
C ALA A 64 -1.85 -11.18 -2.13
N GLN A 65 -1.56 -11.52 -0.87
CA GLN A 65 -1.18 -10.56 0.17
C GLN A 65 0.13 -9.84 -0.17
N ASN A 66 1.14 -10.59 -0.59
CA ASN A 66 2.44 -10.04 -1.01
C ASN A 66 2.28 -9.09 -2.19
N TYR A 67 1.46 -9.45 -3.18
CA TYR A 67 1.17 -8.59 -4.32
C TYR A 67 0.55 -7.25 -3.86
N VAL A 68 -0.55 -7.29 -3.09
CA VAL A 68 -1.21 -6.08 -2.57
C VAL A 68 -0.26 -5.21 -1.76
N GLN A 69 0.54 -5.82 -0.87
CA GLN A 69 1.53 -5.10 -0.06
C GLN A 69 2.58 -4.40 -0.93
N ASN A 70 3.11 -5.10 -1.94
CA ASN A 70 4.11 -4.55 -2.86
C ASN A 70 3.56 -3.38 -3.69
N GLU A 71 2.30 -3.47 -4.14
CA GLU A 71 1.62 -2.38 -4.85
C GLU A 71 1.52 -1.12 -3.97
N PHE A 72 1.15 -1.28 -2.69
CA PHE A 72 1.08 -0.17 -1.74
C PHE A 72 2.46 0.43 -1.42
N VAL A 73 3.48 -0.40 -1.18
CA VAL A 73 4.85 0.06 -0.96
C VAL A 73 5.35 0.84 -2.19
N ARG A 74 5.10 0.33 -3.40
CA ARG A 74 5.53 1.00 -4.63
C ARG A 74 4.91 2.39 -4.75
N ILE A 75 3.61 2.51 -4.52
CA ILE A 75 2.94 3.80 -4.66
C ILE A 75 3.40 4.76 -3.55
N GLN A 76 3.50 4.32 -2.28
CA GLN A 76 4.04 5.14 -1.18
C GLN A 76 5.45 5.68 -1.47
N ASN A 77 6.34 4.85 -2.01
CA ASN A 77 7.69 5.27 -2.41
C ASN A 77 7.68 6.34 -3.52
N ARG A 78 6.65 6.40 -4.37
CA ARG A 78 6.49 7.48 -5.36
C ARG A 78 6.08 8.78 -4.68
N LEU A 79 5.19 8.74 -3.68
CA LEU A 79 4.80 9.93 -2.92
C LEU A 79 5.99 10.51 -2.16
N GLN A 80 6.73 9.65 -1.43
CA GLN A 80 7.90 10.06 -0.66
C GLN A 80 8.95 10.73 -1.54
N ARG A 81 9.25 10.16 -2.71
CA ARG A 81 10.17 10.77 -3.68
C ARG A 81 9.67 12.12 -4.19
N CYS A 82 8.40 12.23 -4.57
CA CYS A 82 7.84 13.50 -5.03
C CYS A 82 7.96 14.61 -3.97
N VAL A 83 7.67 14.31 -2.70
CA VAL A 83 7.81 15.28 -1.61
C VAL A 83 9.28 15.61 -1.33
N MET A 84 10.19 14.65 -1.47
CA MET A 84 11.64 14.87 -1.36
C MET A 84 12.14 15.81 -2.47
N ASP A 85 11.70 15.61 -3.71
CA ASP A 85 12.03 16.48 -4.84
C ASP A 85 11.53 17.92 -4.60
N CYS A 86 10.35 18.10 -3.99
CA CYS A 86 9.86 19.40 -3.56
C CYS A 86 10.81 20.06 -2.54
N ASN A 87 11.26 19.31 -1.54
CA ASN A 87 12.18 19.81 -0.52
C ASN A 87 13.53 20.22 -1.12
N ASP A 88 14.08 19.39 -2.00
CA ASP A 88 15.37 19.65 -2.65
C ASP A 88 15.30 20.88 -3.55
N THR A 89 14.22 21.02 -4.34
CA THR A 89 13.96 22.21 -5.16
C THR A 89 13.91 23.50 -4.33
N ILE A 90 13.41 23.43 -3.10
CA ILE A 90 13.36 24.59 -2.20
C ILE A 90 14.75 24.88 -1.64
N LYS A 91 15.49 23.85 -1.20
CA LYS A 91 16.86 24.00 -0.70
C LYS A 91 17.80 24.58 -1.74
N ASP A 92 17.66 24.20 -3.00
CA ASP A 92 18.47 24.72 -4.11
C ASP A 92 18.29 26.23 -4.33
N LYS A 93 17.13 26.79 -3.91
CA LYS A 93 16.83 28.23 -3.99
C LYS A 93 17.30 29.00 -2.75
N MET A 94 17.58 28.31 -1.64
CA MET A 94 17.95 28.96 -0.38
C MET A 94 19.40 29.44 -0.42
N SER A 95 19.60 30.72 -0.09
CA SER A 95 20.93 31.29 0.14
C SER A 95 21.29 31.23 1.64
N SER A 96 22.55 31.48 1.99
CA SER A 96 23.03 31.40 3.38
C SER A 96 22.50 32.49 4.32
N ASN A 97 21.85 33.54 3.80
CA ASN A 97 21.31 34.67 4.56
C ASN A 97 19.84 34.94 4.17
N LEU A 98 18.91 34.14 4.69
CA LEU A 98 17.48 34.29 4.44
C LEU A 98 16.81 35.25 5.42
N THR A 99 15.94 36.11 4.91
CA THR A 99 15.00 36.88 5.71
C THR A 99 13.79 36.04 6.13
N GLN A 100 13.07 36.43 7.20
CA GLN A 100 11.84 35.73 7.61
C GLN A 100 10.80 35.66 6.48
N HIS A 101 10.66 36.73 5.70
CA HIS A 101 9.75 36.76 4.56
C HIS A 101 10.12 35.73 3.48
N GLU A 102 11.41 35.49 3.23
CA GLU A 102 11.85 34.45 2.31
C GLU A 102 11.60 33.05 2.86
N VAL A 103 11.79 32.84 4.16
CA VAL A 103 11.45 31.57 4.83
C VAL A 103 9.97 31.25 4.68
N ASP A 104 9.09 32.23 4.95
CA ASP A 104 7.64 32.05 4.84
C ASP A 104 7.23 31.75 3.38
N ARG A 105 7.81 32.48 2.42
CA ARG A 105 7.61 32.23 0.98
C ARG A 105 8.03 30.82 0.57
N TYR A 106 9.20 30.37 1.00
CA TYR A 106 9.69 29.03 0.68
C TYR A 106 8.86 27.92 1.33
N SER A 107 8.36 28.14 2.54
CA SER A 107 7.42 27.24 3.20
C SER A 107 6.12 27.12 2.39
N GLU A 108 5.58 28.23 1.90
CA GLU A 108 4.37 28.21 1.07
C GLU A 108 4.61 27.53 -0.30
N GLU A 109 5.77 27.77 -0.92
CA GLU A 109 6.16 27.08 -2.16
C GLU A 109 6.29 25.55 -1.94
N PHE A 110 6.89 25.12 -0.82
CA PHE A 110 6.97 23.72 -0.45
C PHE A 110 5.57 23.10 -0.26
N ASP A 111 4.70 23.76 0.52
CA ASP A 111 3.35 23.27 0.79
C ASP A 111 2.51 23.12 -0.49
N LYS A 112 2.62 24.07 -1.42
CA LYS A 112 1.98 23.99 -2.75
C LYS A 112 2.52 22.81 -3.56
N CYS A 113 3.83 22.57 -3.54
CA CYS A 113 4.45 21.45 -4.23
C CYS A 113 4.02 20.10 -3.64
N ALA A 114 4.09 19.95 -2.31
CA ALA A 114 3.70 18.74 -1.60
C ALA A 114 2.20 18.41 -1.80
N THR A 115 1.35 19.44 -1.83
CA THR A 115 -0.09 19.26 -2.14
C THR A 115 -0.30 18.66 -3.52
N LYS A 116 0.42 19.15 -4.55
CA LYS A 116 0.35 18.58 -5.91
C LYS A 116 0.82 17.12 -5.97
N CYS A 117 1.84 16.76 -5.21
CA CYS A 117 2.29 15.37 -5.09
C CYS A 117 1.17 14.47 -4.55
N VAL A 118 0.47 14.94 -3.52
CA VAL A 118 -0.62 14.20 -2.87
C VAL A 118 -1.84 14.10 -3.77
N ASP A 119 -2.21 15.18 -4.47
CA ASP A 119 -3.33 15.15 -5.42
C ASP A 119 -3.05 14.16 -6.56
N THR A 120 -1.84 14.23 -7.15
CA THR A 120 -1.41 13.26 -8.19
C THR A 120 -1.45 11.83 -7.68
N TYR A 121 -1.04 11.60 -6.43
CA TYR A 121 -1.10 10.29 -5.81
C TYR A 121 -2.54 9.81 -5.63
N CYS A 122 -3.42 10.67 -5.13
CA CYS A 122 -4.83 10.36 -4.91
C CYS A 122 -5.54 10.01 -6.22
N ASP A 123 -5.23 10.70 -7.32
CA ASP A 123 -5.78 10.42 -8.65
C ASP A 123 -5.35 9.06 -9.21
N LEU A 124 -4.19 8.55 -8.79
CA LEU A 124 -3.68 7.24 -9.20
C LEU A 124 -4.31 6.07 -8.42
N LEU A 125 -4.75 6.31 -7.19
CA LEU A 125 -5.25 5.27 -6.29
C LEU A 125 -6.44 4.46 -6.85
N PRO A 126 -7.48 5.06 -7.46
CA PRO A 126 -8.59 4.30 -8.03
C PRO A 126 -8.17 3.32 -9.13
N SER A 127 -7.22 3.72 -9.97
CA SER A 127 -6.68 2.85 -11.03
C SER A 127 -5.84 1.72 -10.46
N LEU A 128 -5.05 2.01 -9.42
CA LEU A 128 -4.29 1.01 -8.67
C LEU A 128 -5.23 -0.01 -8.01
N GLU A 129 -6.29 0.48 -7.34
CA GLU A 129 -7.31 -0.36 -6.71
C GLU A 129 -7.94 -1.32 -7.73
N LYS A 130 -8.38 -0.79 -8.88
CA LYS A 130 -8.97 -1.59 -9.95
C LYS A 130 -8.00 -2.66 -10.45
N SER A 131 -6.73 -2.30 -10.64
CA SER A 131 -5.69 -3.25 -11.08
C SER A 131 -5.49 -4.36 -10.05
N MET A 132 -5.43 -4.00 -8.77
CA MET A 132 -5.30 -4.98 -7.69
C MET A 132 -6.51 -5.91 -7.60
N LYS A 133 -7.73 -5.37 -7.66
CA LYS A 133 -8.97 -6.16 -7.65
C LYS A 133 -9.03 -7.14 -8.81
N ASN A 134 -8.57 -6.74 -10.01
CA ASN A 134 -8.49 -7.65 -11.15
C ASN A 134 -7.54 -8.83 -10.89
N VAL A 135 -6.35 -8.58 -10.33
CA VAL A 135 -5.41 -9.65 -9.99
C VAL A 135 -6.00 -10.58 -8.93
N LEU A 136 -6.56 -10.01 -7.85
CA LEU A 136 -7.19 -10.78 -6.77
C LEU A 136 -8.37 -11.62 -7.25
N SER A 137 -9.17 -11.11 -8.21
CA SER A 137 -10.30 -11.85 -8.76
C SER A 137 -9.90 -13.13 -9.49
N SER A 138 -8.66 -13.24 -9.99
CA SER A 138 -8.15 -14.47 -10.62
C SER A 138 -7.61 -15.49 -9.61
N LYS A 139 -7.58 -15.15 -8.31
CA LYS A 139 -7.06 -15.99 -7.22
C LYS A 139 -8.16 -16.55 -6.29
N VAL A 140 -9.41 -16.11 -6.46
CA VAL A 140 -10.59 -16.47 -5.63
C VAL A 140 -11.43 -17.58 -6.27
#